data_AF-A0A7S4L011-F1
#
_entry.id   AF-A0A7S4L011-F1
#
_cell.length_a   1.000
_cell.length_b   1.000
_cell.length_c   1.000
_cell.angle_alpha   90.00
_cell.angle_beta   90.00
_cell.angle_gamma   90.00
#
_symmetry.space_group_name_H-M   'P 1'
#
loop_
_entity.id
_entity.type
_entity.pdbx_description
1 polymer ?
#
loop_
_entity_poly.entity_id
_entity_poly.type
_entity_poly.pdbx_seq_one_letter_code
_entity_poly.pdbx_strand_id
1 'polypeptide(L)'
;MGEVEPSRCIVLDNMVRPKDVDEDLEPDVRDEASKFGVVEKIDISVEGDIVRIYILYEDVEGATKGLKSLHGRWFMGNAITASYFPEQSFIKVKGDS
;
A
#
# COMPACT_ATOMS: atom_id res chain seq x y z
N MET A 1 8.60 -18.37 -7.94
CA MET A 1 8.34 -16.97 -7.52
C MET A 1 6.98 -16.65 -8.08
N GLY A 2 5.94 -16.61 -7.24
CA GLY A 2 4.58 -16.40 -7.73
C GLY A 2 4.48 -14.98 -8.30
N GLU A 3 4.26 -14.88 -9.61
CA GLU A 3 3.80 -13.63 -10.22
C GLU A 3 2.49 -13.27 -9.53
N VAL A 4 2.49 -12.20 -8.74
CA VAL A 4 1.25 -11.66 -8.20
C VAL A 4 0.52 -11.02 -9.38
N GLU A 5 -0.59 -11.65 -9.76
CA GLU A 5 -1.50 -11.16 -10.80
C GLU A 5 -1.89 -9.69 -10.53
N PRO A 6 -2.04 -8.85 -11.57
CA PRO A 6 -2.49 -7.48 -11.41
C PRO A 6 -3.79 -7.41 -10.60
N SER A 7 -3.78 -6.60 -9.56
CA SER A 7 -4.94 -6.34 -8.71
C SER A 7 -5.14 -4.85 -8.53
N ARG A 8 -6.36 -4.47 -8.12
CA ARG A 8 -6.69 -3.10 -7.70
C ARG A 8 -6.05 -2.72 -6.37
N CYS A 9 -5.56 -3.70 -5.62
CA CYS A 9 -4.89 -3.48 -4.35
C CYS A 9 -3.38 -3.68 -4.50
N ILE A 10 -2.62 -2.77 -3.88
CA ILE A 10 -1.16 -2.86 -3.74
C ILE A 10 -0.80 -2.79 -2.26
N VAL A 11 0.33 -3.39 -1.90
CA VAL A 11 0.93 -3.27 -0.57
C VAL A 11 2.30 -2.60 -0.70
N LEU A 12 2.57 -1.65 0.19
CA LEU A 12 3.86 -1.02 0.39
C LEU A 12 4.48 -1.61 1.67
N ASP A 13 5.59 -2.31 1.51
CA ASP A 13 6.43 -2.78 2.60
C ASP A 13 7.63 -1.85 2.78
N ASN A 14 8.13 -1.79 4.03
CA ASN A 14 9.38 -1.11 4.39
C ASN A 14 9.38 0.41 4.09
N MET A 15 8.21 1.05 4.13
CA MET A 15 8.10 2.50 3.95
C MET A 15 8.53 3.25 5.22
N VAL A 16 8.08 2.79 6.39
CA VAL A 16 8.26 3.46 7.67
C VAL A 16 8.47 2.44 8.79
N ARG A 17 9.12 2.86 9.89
CA ARG A 17 9.24 2.01 11.08
C ARG A 17 7.99 2.18 11.95
N PRO A 18 7.58 1.16 12.72
CA PRO A 18 6.39 1.24 13.58
C PRO A 18 6.37 2.45 14.52
N LYS A 19 7.55 2.84 15.03
CA LYS A 19 7.71 4.00 15.94
C LYS A 19 7.52 5.36 15.26
N ASP A 20 7.58 5.40 13.93
CA ASP A 20 7.50 6.60 13.11
C ASP A 20 6.13 6.66 12.38
N VAL A 21 5.17 5.79 12.76
CA VAL A 21 3.78 5.86 12.30
C VAL A 21 3.03 6.91 13.13
N ASP A 22 2.48 7.91 12.46
CA ASP A 22 1.72 9.01 13.04
C ASP A 22 0.36 9.20 12.34
N GLU A 23 -0.39 10.22 12.76
CA GLU A 23 -1.72 10.56 12.22
C GLU A 23 -1.67 11.15 10.81
N ASP A 24 -0.51 11.66 10.38
CA ASP A 24 -0.31 12.30 9.07
C ASP A 24 0.10 11.28 7.99
N LEU A 25 0.57 10.08 8.38
CA LEU A 25 0.98 9.04 7.44
C LEU A 25 -0.12 8.61 6.45
N GLU A 26 -1.34 8.34 6.93
CA GLU A 26 -2.44 7.95 6.04
C GLU A 26 -2.80 9.06 5.03
N PRO A 27 -3.07 10.32 5.45
CA PRO A 27 -3.40 11.39 4.50
C PRO A 27 -2.26 11.67 3.53
N ASP A 28 -0.99 11.65 3.97
CA ASP A 28 0.17 11.85 3.08
C ASP A 28 0.26 10.75 2.02
N VAL A 29 0.10 9.49 2.42
CA VAL A 29 0.11 8.36 1.48
C VAL A 29 -1.08 8.45 0.53
N ARG A 30 -2.26 8.86 1.02
CA ARG A 30 -3.46 9.04 0.20
C ARG A 30 -3.28 10.10 -0.87
N ASP A 31 -2.76 11.26 -0.49
CA ASP A 31 -2.56 12.37 -1.40
C ASP A 31 -1.53 12.02 -2.47
N GLU A 32 -0.45 11.32 -2.09
CA GLU A 32 0.54 10.83 -3.06
C GLU A 32 -0.04 9.75 -3.97
N ALA A 33 -0.75 8.76 -3.42
CA ALA A 33 -1.35 7.66 -4.16
C ALA A 33 -2.44 8.13 -5.14
N SER A 34 -3.20 9.16 -4.75
CA SER A 34 -4.31 9.71 -5.55
C SER A 34 -3.83 10.37 -6.85
N LYS A 35 -2.52 10.61 -7.01
CA LYS A 35 -1.92 11.07 -8.27
C LYS A 35 -1.94 10.00 -9.37
N PHE A 36 -2.14 8.73 -9.00
CA PHE A 36 -2.06 7.59 -9.94
C PHE A 36 -3.43 7.04 -10.32
N GLY A 37 -4.45 7.27 -9.49
CA GLY A 37 -5.84 6.83 -9.69
C GLY A 37 -6.70 7.16 -8.47
N VAL A 38 -7.99 6.84 -8.54
CA VAL A 38 -8.92 7.05 -7.41
C VAL A 38 -8.63 6.03 -6.31
N VAL A 39 -8.28 6.51 -5.10
CA VAL A 39 -8.02 5.66 -3.94
C VAL A 39 -9.32 5.44 -3.16
N GLU A 40 -9.81 4.21 -3.14
CA GLU A 40 -11.01 3.84 -2.39
C GLU A 40 -10.71 3.67 -0.90
N LYS A 41 -9.60 3.01 -0.56
CA LYS A 41 -9.28 2.68 0.83
C LYS A 41 -7.77 2.59 1.04
N ILE A 42 -7.34 3.02 2.22
CA ILE A 42 -6.00 2.78 2.76
C ILE A 42 -6.16 2.04 4.07
N ASP A 43 -5.25 1.09 4.31
CA ASP A 43 -5.15 0.40 5.59
C ASP A 43 -3.68 0.29 5.98
N ILE A 44 -3.35 0.65 7.22
CA ILE A 44 -1.99 0.60 7.75
C ILE A 44 -1.97 -0.48 8.81
N SER A 45 -1.16 -1.51 8.59
CA SER A 45 -0.97 -2.63 9.51
C SER A 45 0.46 -2.62 10.04
N VAL A 46 0.60 -2.82 11.34
CA VAL A 46 1.89 -2.94 12.03
C VAL A 46 2.03 -4.39 12.48
N GLU A 47 2.93 -5.14 11.83
CA GLU A 47 3.23 -6.54 12.13
C GLU A 47 4.63 -6.65 12.72
N GLY A 48 4.73 -6.55 14.05
CA GLY A 48 6.01 -6.53 14.75
C GLY A 48 6.82 -5.29 14.40
N ASP A 49 7.98 -5.48 13.77
CA ASP A 49 8.87 -4.39 13.33
C ASP A 49 8.59 -3.90 11.90
N ILE A 50 7.56 -4.45 11.23
CA ILE A 50 7.25 -4.16 9.83
C ILE A 50 5.93 -3.38 9.76
N VAL A 51 5.94 -2.27 9.03
CA VAL A 51 4.72 -1.53 8.67
C VAL A 51 4.36 -1.86 7.23
N ARG A 52 3.10 -2.25 7.02
CA ARG A 52 2.50 -2.48 5.71
C ARG A 52 1.39 -1.49 5.45
N ILE A 53 1.44 -0.87 4.29
CA ILE A 53 0.40 0.07 3.85
C ILE A 53 -0.27 -0.52 2.63
N TYR A 54 -1.55 -0.84 2.78
CA TYR A 54 -2.40 -1.38 1.73
C TYR A 54 -3.17 -0.24 1.09
N ILE A 55 -3.18 -0.19 -0.24
CA ILE A 55 -3.86 0.84 -1.01
C ILE A 55 -4.76 0.16 -2.01
N LEU A 56 -6.07 0.34 -1.86
CA LEU A 56 -7.09 -0.11 -2.79
C LEU A 56 -7.49 1.04 -3.72
N TYR A 57 -7.28 0.84 -5.01
CA TYR A 57 -7.72 1.75 -6.07
C TYR A 57 -9.10 1.34 -6.61
N GLU A 58 -9.77 2.28 -7.29
CA GLU A 58 -11.00 2.04 -8.05
C GLU A 58 -10.77 1.05 -9.21
N ASP A 59 -9.57 1.06 -9.82
CA ASP A 59 -9.23 0.20 -10.95
C ASP A 59 -7.79 -0.37 -10.90
N VAL A 60 -7.53 -1.38 -11.73
CA VAL A 60 -6.21 -2.03 -11.82
C VAL A 60 -5.18 -1.10 -12.47
N GLU A 61 -5.61 -0.18 -13.32
CA GLU A 61 -4.73 0.78 -13.98
C GLU A 61 -4.08 1.75 -12.99
N GLY A 62 -4.86 2.29 -12.06
CA GLY A 62 -4.41 3.14 -10.96
C GLY A 62 -3.44 2.39 -10.04
N ALA A 63 -3.80 1.16 -9.66
CA ALA A 63 -2.92 0.28 -8.90
C ALA A 63 -1.60 0.00 -9.61
N THR A 64 -1.63 -0.27 -10.93
CA THR A 64 -0.43 -0.51 -11.75
C THR A 64 0.46 0.73 -11.80
N LYS A 65 -0.12 1.91 -12.00
CA LYS A 65 0.61 3.19 -12.02
C LYS A 65 1.23 3.49 -10.65
N GLY A 66 0.46 3.29 -9.58
CA GLY A 66 0.92 3.46 -8.20
C GLY A 66 2.08 2.51 -7.88
N LEU A 67 1.93 1.22 -8.18
CA LEU A 67 2.99 0.22 -7.98
C LEU A 67 4.28 0.63 -8.69
N LYS A 68 4.22 0.92 -9.99
CA LYS A 68 5.40 1.30 -10.78
C LYS A 68 6.04 2.59 -10.28
N SER A 69 5.23 3.51 -9.76
CA SER A 69 5.72 4.82 -9.31
C SER A 69 6.32 4.77 -7.92
N LEU A 70 5.75 3.96 -7.01
CA LEU A 70 6.14 3.88 -5.60
C LEU A 70 7.22 2.81 -5.36
N HIS A 71 7.23 1.73 -6.14
CA HIS A 71 8.25 0.68 -6.03
C HIS A 71 9.65 1.26 -6.25
N GLY A 72 10.57 0.99 -5.31
CA GLY A 72 11.95 1.47 -5.37
C GLY A 72 12.14 2.94 -5.02
N ARG A 73 11.08 3.67 -4.65
CA ARG A 73 11.22 5.01 -4.07
C ARG A 73 11.77 4.92 -2.65
N TRP A 74 12.36 6.02 -2.21
CA TRP A 74 12.89 6.17 -0.87
C TRP A 74 11.96 7.04 -0.03
N PHE A 75 11.60 6.57 1.16
CA PHE A 75 10.80 7.31 2.13
C PHE A 75 11.43 7.18 3.51
N MET A 76 11.69 8.32 4.17
CA MET A 76 12.39 8.40 5.47
C MET A 76 13.69 7.54 5.55
N GLY A 77 14.42 7.44 4.43
CA GLY A 77 15.66 6.67 4.34
C GLY A 77 15.48 5.16 4.10
N ASN A 78 14.25 4.67 3.92
CA ASN A 78 13.96 3.28 3.57
C ASN A 78 13.53 3.17 2.11
N ALA A 79 13.97 2.09 1.44
CA ALA A 79 13.49 1.75 0.10
C ALA A 79 12.14 1.04 0.20
N ILE A 80 11.14 1.60 -0.48
CA ILE A 80 9.79 1.06 -0.55
C ILE A 80 9.78 -0.15 -1.49
N THR A 81 9.24 -1.26 -1.00
CA THR A 81 8.88 -2.40 -1.85
C THR A 81 7.39 -2.40 -2.07
N ALA A 82 6.95 -2.18 -3.31
CA ALA A 82 5.54 -2.27 -3.68
C ALA A 82 5.25 -3.57 -4.44
N SER A 83 4.14 -4.24 -4.13
CA SER A 83 3.67 -5.42 -4.86
C SER A 83 2.14 -5.46 -4.94
N TYR A 84 1.57 -6.19 -5.90
CA TYR A 84 0.12 -6.39 -5.94
C TYR A 84 -0.33 -7.24 -4.75
N PHE A 85 -1.50 -6.93 -4.23
CA PHE A 85 -2.11 -7.66 -3.14
C PHE A 85 -3.51 -8.14 -3.55
N PRO A 86 -3.88 -9.41 -3.30
CA PRO A 86 -5.20 -9.90 -3.69
C PRO A 86 -6.32 -9.17 -2.96
N GLU A 87 -7.23 -8.54 -3.72
CA GLU A 87 -8.38 -7.79 -3.18
C GLU A 87 -9.21 -8.61 -2.18
N GLN A 88 -9.44 -9.90 -2.46
CA GLN A 88 -10.17 -10.80 -1.54
C GLN A 88 -9.48 -10.95 -0.18
N SER A 89 -8.14 -10.89 -0.15
CA SER A 89 -7.39 -10.95 1.11
C SER A 89 -7.50 -9.62 1.86
N PHE A 90 -7.51 -8.49 1.15
CA PHE A 90 -7.70 -7.17 1.74
C PHE A 90 -9.08 -7.02 2.39
N ILE A 91 -10.12 -7.56 1.74
CA ILE A 91 -11.49 -7.56 2.26
C ILE A 91 -11.63 -8.51 3.45
N LYS A 92 -11.02 -9.71 3.40
CA LYS A 92 -11.08 -10.70 4.49
C LYS A 92 -10.42 -10.23 5.79
N VAL A 93 -9.30 -9.51 5.73
CA VAL A 93 -8.66 -8.93 6.93
C VAL A 93 -9.64 -8.05 7.74
N LYS A 94 -10.68 -7.50 7.12
CA LYS A 94 -11.70 -6.68 7.78
C LYS A 94 -13.04 -7.39 8.01
N GLY A 95 -13.24 -8.62 7.50
CA GLY A 95 -14.53 -9.32 7.49
C GLY A 95 -14.72 -10.36 8.60
N ASP A 96 -13.65 -10.78 9.26
CA ASP A 96 -13.66 -11.86 10.27
C ASP A 96 -13.32 -11.34 11.69
N SER A 97 -13.91 -10.21 12.10
CA SER A 97 -13.89 -9.74 13.50
C SER A 97 -15.30 -9.48 14.00
#